data_AF-A0A3P7P867-F1
#
_entry.id   AF-A0A3P7P867-F1
#
_cell.length_a   1.000
_cell.length_b   1.000
_cell.length_c   1.000
_cell.angle_alpha   90.00
_cell.angle_beta   90.00
_cell.angle_gamma   90.00
#
_symmetry.space_group_name_H-M   'P 1'
#
loop_
_entity.id
_entity.type
_entity.pdbx_description
1 polymer ?
#
loop_
_entity_poly.entity_id
_entity_poly.type
_entity_poly.pdbx_seq_one_letter_code
_entity_poly.pdbx_strand_id
1 'polypeptide(L)'
;MHPLVGELPAPRLSHRQILNHASFEDDKSLSGIPVLMAKMGVFGRVLCVLFFLCLSFAGITSMISYIELTARTIQDFGVSRRNATIASLVITFIVGIPSAVNLRILTNQDFVWGFALMISGLCYCFLVVRYDPMRYRKIIVNDFGIGDLTLPVTWVAFIAVLVPIEAVSLICWWAYESITQNPNWYKFEAESFVVIIMEV
;
A
#
# COMPACT_ATOMS: atom_id res chain seq x y z
N MET A 1 -49.41 14.50 -25.55
CA MET A 1 -49.09 13.06 -25.63
C MET A 1 -47.72 12.93 -26.28
N HIS A 2 -46.69 12.72 -25.46
CA HIS A 2 -45.28 12.65 -25.86
C HIS A 2 -44.97 11.18 -26.24
N PRO A 3 -44.46 10.87 -27.44
CA PRO A 3 -44.11 9.50 -27.78
C PRO A 3 -42.76 9.09 -27.16
N LEU A 4 -42.70 7.82 -26.78
CA LEU A 4 -41.60 7.13 -26.13
C LEU A 4 -40.35 7.13 -27.02
N VAL A 5 -39.25 7.68 -26.50
CA VAL A 5 -37.91 7.51 -27.07
C VAL A 5 -37.52 6.05 -26.86
N GLY A 6 -37.46 5.29 -27.95
CA GLY A 6 -36.97 3.92 -27.94
C GLY A 6 -35.51 3.89 -27.48
N GLU A 7 -35.22 3.08 -26.47
CA GLU A 7 -33.86 2.76 -26.09
C GLU A 7 -33.16 2.12 -27.29
N LEU A 8 -32.16 2.82 -27.81
CA LEU A 8 -31.24 2.31 -28.82
C LEU A 8 -30.52 1.10 -28.21
N PRO A 9 -30.59 -0.11 -28.79
CA PRO A 9 -29.89 -1.26 -28.24
C PRO A 9 -28.38 -0.96 -28.28
N ALA A 10 -27.72 -1.04 -27.12
CA ALA A 10 -26.28 -0.91 -27.02
C ALA A 10 -25.60 -1.82 -28.07
N PRO A 11 -24.57 -1.34 -28.78
CA PRO A 11 -23.93 -2.15 -29.82
C PRO A 11 -23.43 -3.45 -29.20
N ARG A 12 -23.93 -4.60 -29.70
CA ARG A 12 -23.45 -5.93 -29.29
C ARG A 12 -21.98 -6.04 -29.69
N LEU A 13 -21.10 -5.77 -28.73
CA LEU A 13 -19.67 -6.02 -28.86
C LEU A 13 -19.47 -7.48 -29.25
N SER A 14 -18.73 -7.73 -30.33
CA SER A 14 -18.44 -9.09 -30.77
C SER A 14 -17.66 -9.83 -29.68
N HIS A 15 -17.86 -11.15 -29.55
CA HIS A 15 -17.19 -11.97 -28.53
C HIS A 15 -15.66 -11.80 -28.54
N ARG A 16 -15.07 -11.51 -29.71
CA ARG A 16 -13.64 -11.18 -29.87
C ARG A 16 -13.25 -9.81 -29.31
N GLN A 17 -14.11 -8.80 -29.41
CA GLN A 17 -13.86 -7.49 -28.81
C GLN A 17 -13.91 -7.55 -27.28
N ILE A 18 -14.83 -8.34 -26.72
CA ILE A 18 -14.93 -8.57 -25.26
C ILE A 18 -13.70 -9.30 -24.75
N LEU A 19 -13.24 -10.33 -25.47
CA LEU A 19 -12.01 -11.06 -25.13
C LEU A 19 -10.76 -10.17 -25.25
N ASN A 20 -10.69 -9.30 -26.26
CA ASN A 20 -9.59 -8.33 -26.38
C ASN A 20 -9.63 -7.24 -25.31
N HIS A 21 -10.83 -6.81 -24.87
CA HIS A 21 -10.97 -5.85 -23.78
C HIS A 21 -10.59 -6.47 -22.43
N ALA A 22 -11.11 -7.67 -22.13
CA ALA A 22 -10.80 -8.43 -20.92
C ALA A 22 -9.31 -8.78 -20.84
N SER A 23 -8.72 -9.25 -21.95
CA SER A 23 -7.30 -9.57 -22.01
C SER A 23 -6.38 -8.35 -21.92
N PHE A 24 -6.90 -7.13 -22.16
CA PHE A 24 -6.18 -5.87 -21.94
C PHE A 24 -6.38 -5.32 -20.52
N GLU A 25 -7.47 -5.70 -19.86
CA GLU A 25 -7.76 -5.43 -18.44
C GLU A 25 -6.82 -6.23 -17.53
N ASP A 26 -6.60 -7.51 -17.85
CA ASP A 26 -5.74 -8.44 -17.09
C ASP A 26 -4.23 -8.16 -17.27
N ASP A 27 -3.85 -7.39 -18.30
CA ASP A 27 -2.44 -7.13 -18.67
C ASP A 27 -1.83 -5.89 -17.96
N LYS A 28 -2.56 -5.25 -17.04
CA LYS A 28 -2.25 -3.88 -16.58
C LYS A 28 -1.19 -3.76 -15.49
N SER A 29 -0.77 -4.84 -14.82
CA SER A 29 0.09 -4.73 -13.63
C SER A 29 1.60 -4.80 -13.94
N LEU A 30 2.08 -5.94 -14.42
CA LEU A 30 3.53 -6.18 -14.62
C LEU A 30 3.91 -6.48 -16.08
N SER A 31 2.97 -6.98 -16.89
CA SER A 31 3.19 -7.35 -18.29
C SER A 31 3.00 -6.17 -19.25
N GLY A 32 2.10 -5.23 -18.94
CA GLY A 32 1.75 -4.12 -19.85
C GLY A 32 2.92 -3.19 -20.19
N ILE A 33 3.70 -2.75 -19.19
CA ILE A 33 4.85 -1.84 -19.39
C ILE A 33 5.95 -2.47 -20.26
N PRO A 34 6.47 -3.69 -19.96
CA PRO A 34 7.49 -4.30 -20.80
C PRO A 34 6.99 -4.69 -22.19
N VAL A 35 5.71 -5.06 -22.34
CA VAL A 35 5.09 -5.34 -23.65
C VAL A 35 5.00 -4.08 -24.50
N LEU A 36 4.68 -2.93 -23.90
CA LEU A 36 4.73 -1.63 -24.57
C LEU A 36 6.15 -1.25 -24.99
N MET A 37 7.13 -1.45 -24.10
CA MET A 37 8.54 -1.17 -24.41
C MET A 37 9.08 -2.08 -25.52
N ALA A 38 8.71 -3.36 -25.55
CA ALA A 38 9.13 -4.28 -26.59
C ALA A 38 8.68 -3.86 -28.01
N LYS A 39 7.56 -3.13 -28.14
CA LYS A 39 7.07 -2.60 -29.42
C LYS A 39 7.96 -1.48 -30.00
N MET A 40 8.86 -0.89 -29.21
CA MET A 40 9.78 0.17 -29.65
C MET A 40 11.10 -0.36 -30.27
N GLY A 41 11.18 -1.66 -30.59
CA GLY A 41 12.34 -2.25 -31.27
C GLY A 41 13.54 -2.50 -30.35
N VAL A 42 14.76 -2.32 -30.87
CA VAL A 42 16.02 -2.61 -30.14
C VAL A 42 16.18 -1.73 -28.91
N PHE A 43 15.88 -0.43 -29.03
CA PHE A 43 15.95 0.53 -27.92
C PHE A 43 15.00 0.17 -26.77
N GLY A 44 13.79 -0.31 -27.11
CA GLY A 44 12.81 -0.76 -26.13
C GLY A 44 13.26 -1.94 -25.28
N ARG A 45 14.06 -2.86 -25.84
CA ARG A 45 14.63 -4.00 -25.09
C ARG A 45 15.65 -3.54 -24.04
N VAL A 46 16.50 -2.56 -24.37
CA VAL A 46 17.46 -1.98 -23.42
C VAL A 46 16.73 -1.28 -22.27
N LEU A 47 15.69 -0.49 -22.58
CA LEU A 47 14.87 0.17 -21.55
C LEU A 47 14.16 -0.84 -20.64
N CYS A 48 13.65 -1.94 -21.18
CA CYS A 48 13.01 -2.99 -20.40
C CYS A 48 13.97 -3.61 -19.38
N VAL A 49 15.22 -3.90 -19.79
CA VAL A 49 16.27 -4.41 -18.88
C VAL A 49 16.59 -3.38 -17.80
N LEU A 50 16.77 -2.11 -18.16
CA LEU A 50 17.04 -1.04 -17.18
C LEU A 50 15.89 -0.84 -16.20
N PHE A 51 14.64 -0.96 -16.67
CA PHE A 51 13.44 -0.85 -15.84
C PHE A 51 13.40 -1.96 -14.77
N PHE A 52 13.55 -3.23 -15.15
CA PHE A 52 13.56 -4.33 -14.18
C PHE A 52 14.76 -4.29 -13.24
N LEU A 53 15.92 -3.81 -13.73
CA LEU A 53 17.10 -3.61 -12.89
C LEU A 53 16.84 -2.54 -11.82
N CYS A 54 16.24 -1.41 -12.21
CA CYS A 54 15.86 -0.35 -11.30
C CYS A 54 14.80 -0.83 -10.29
N LEU A 55 13.78 -1.55 -10.75
CA LEU A 55 12.75 -2.16 -9.89
C LEU A 55 13.36 -3.12 -8.87
N SER A 56 14.35 -3.92 -9.27
CA SER A 56 15.05 -4.83 -8.36
C SER A 56 15.85 -4.07 -7.29
N PHE A 57 16.57 -3.00 -7.66
CA PHE A 57 17.30 -2.18 -6.68
C PHE A 57 16.36 -1.44 -5.72
N ALA A 58 15.23 -0.94 -6.21
CA ALA A 58 14.20 -0.33 -5.36
C ALA A 58 13.62 -1.32 -4.34
N GLY A 59 13.37 -2.57 -4.77
CA GLY A 59 12.92 -3.64 -3.88
C GLY A 59 13.97 -4.02 -2.82
N ILE A 60 15.23 -4.23 -3.23
CA ILE A 60 16.33 -4.61 -2.32
C ILE A 60 16.57 -3.53 -1.26
N THR A 61 16.60 -2.25 -1.66
CA THR A 61 16.83 -1.14 -0.72
C THR A 61 15.71 -1.02 0.32
N SER A 62 14.45 -1.18 -0.11
CA SER A 62 13.29 -1.21 0.81
C SER A 62 13.37 -2.40 1.77
N MET A 63 13.76 -3.58 1.27
CA MET A 63 13.89 -4.79 2.08
C MET A 63 14.95 -4.66 3.18
N ILE A 64 16.07 -3.98 2.90
CA ILE A 64 17.12 -3.71 3.89
C ILE A 64 16.54 -2.90 5.07
N SER A 65 15.72 -1.88 4.80
CA SER A 65 15.07 -1.10 5.85
C SER A 65 14.10 -1.94 6.70
N TYR A 66 13.33 -2.83 6.08
CA TYR A 66 12.42 -3.73 6.82
C TYR A 66 13.17 -4.75 7.70
N ILE A 67 14.29 -5.29 7.22
CA ILE A 67 15.13 -6.20 7.99
C ILE A 67 15.75 -5.46 9.18
N GLU A 68 16.29 -4.25 8.98
CA GLU A 68 16.85 -3.46 10.09
C GLU A 68 15.78 -3.10 11.12
N LEU A 69 14.57 -2.71 10.69
CA LEU A 69 13.45 -2.46 11.61
C LEU A 69 13.16 -3.69 12.47
N THR A 70 13.02 -4.86 11.86
CA THR A 70 12.78 -6.12 12.58
C THR A 70 13.94 -6.48 13.50
N ALA A 71 15.18 -6.29 13.05
CA ALA A 71 16.37 -6.53 13.85
C ALA A 71 16.45 -5.59 15.06
N ARG A 72 15.99 -4.34 14.95
CA ARG A 72 15.91 -3.39 16.07
C ARG A 72 14.87 -3.83 17.10
N THR A 73 13.69 -4.22 16.65
CA THR A 73 12.66 -4.77 17.54
C THR A 73 13.17 -6.00 18.30
N ILE A 74 13.93 -6.89 17.65
CA ILE A 74 14.55 -8.05 18.32
C ILE A 74 15.65 -7.63 19.32
N GLN A 75 16.42 -6.59 19.02
CA GLN A 75 17.44 -6.05 19.93
C GLN A 75 16.82 -5.43 21.18
N ASP A 76 15.62 -4.85 21.10
CA ASP A 76 14.91 -4.30 22.25
C ASP A 76 14.54 -5.39 23.28
N PHE A 77 14.48 -6.66 22.87
CA PHE A 77 14.35 -7.81 23.76
C PHE A 77 15.68 -8.29 24.38
N GLY A 78 16.79 -7.57 24.17
CA GLY A 78 18.10 -7.86 24.76
C GLY A 78 19.00 -8.80 23.93
N VAL A 79 18.65 -9.09 22.68
CA VAL A 79 19.44 -9.95 21.79
C VAL A 79 20.61 -9.17 21.19
N SER A 80 21.78 -9.80 21.05
CA SER A 80 22.95 -9.19 20.41
C SER A 80 22.67 -8.86 18.94
N ARG A 81 23.17 -7.71 18.46
CA ARG A 81 22.89 -7.18 17.11
C ARG A 81 23.12 -8.21 15.99
N ARG A 82 24.23 -8.95 16.04
CA ARG A 82 24.55 -9.96 15.01
C ARG A 82 23.48 -11.06 14.95
N ASN A 83 23.04 -11.54 16.11
CA ASN A 83 22.02 -12.59 16.18
C ASN A 83 20.65 -12.05 15.79
N ALA A 84 20.33 -10.81 16.15
CA ALA A 84 19.08 -10.15 15.77
C ALA A 84 18.94 -9.93 14.25
N THR A 85 20.03 -9.53 13.57
CA THR A 85 20.02 -9.38 12.11
C THR A 85 19.90 -10.73 11.39
N ILE A 86 20.57 -11.78 11.87
CA ILE A 86 20.43 -13.12 11.28
C ILE A 86 19.01 -13.66 11.50
N ALA A 87 18.48 -13.50 12.71
CA ALA A 87 17.13 -13.94 13.06
C ALA A 87 16.07 -13.22 12.22
N SER A 88 16.15 -11.89 12.09
CA SER A 88 15.22 -11.12 11.24
C SER A 88 15.25 -11.55 9.78
N LEU A 89 16.43 -11.84 9.21
CA LEU A 89 16.54 -12.36 7.85
C LEU A 89 15.87 -13.73 7.69
N VAL A 90 16.12 -14.66 8.63
CA VAL A 90 15.52 -16.00 8.60
C VAL A 90 14.01 -15.94 8.78
N ILE A 91 13.51 -15.16 9.73
CA ILE A 91 12.08 -14.97 9.98
C ILE A 91 11.40 -14.39 8.74
N THR A 92 11.96 -13.32 8.17
CA THR A 92 11.40 -12.66 6.98
C THR A 92 11.36 -13.61 5.78
N PHE A 93 12.41 -14.41 5.58
CA PHE A 93 12.44 -15.42 4.53
C PHE A 93 11.34 -16.48 4.73
N ILE A 94 11.22 -17.06 5.94
CA ILE A 94 10.24 -18.10 6.23
C ILE A 94 8.81 -17.59 6.07
N VAL A 95 8.52 -16.40 6.60
CA VAL A 95 7.18 -15.77 6.50
C VAL A 95 6.84 -15.40 5.05
N GLY A 96 7.84 -15.08 4.22
CA GLY A 96 7.65 -14.77 2.80
C GLY A 96 7.36 -15.97 1.89
N ILE A 97 7.72 -17.20 2.30
CA ILE A 97 7.47 -18.43 1.52
C ILE A 97 5.99 -18.61 1.14
N PRO A 98 5.02 -18.57 2.07
CA PRO A 98 3.61 -18.77 1.73
C PRO A 98 3.09 -17.72 0.74
N SER A 99 3.54 -16.47 0.85
CA SER A 99 3.17 -15.37 -0.05
C SER A 99 3.78 -15.54 -1.45
N ALA A 100 4.97 -16.15 -1.55
CA ALA A 100 5.59 -16.48 -2.83
C ALA A 100 4.90 -17.65 -3.56
N VAL A 101 4.30 -18.58 -2.80
CA VAL A 101 3.64 -19.78 -3.37
C VAL A 101 2.19 -19.50 -3.76
N ASN A 102 1.49 -18.62 -3.04
CA ASN A 102 0.08 -18.34 -3.28
C ASN A 102 -0.21 -16.83 -3.33
N LEU A 103 -0.54 -16.34 -4.53
CA LEU A 103 -0.91 -14.95 -4.78
C LEU A 103 -2.09 -14.48 -3.92
N ARG A 104 -3.04 -15.35 -3.58
CA ARG A 104 -4.16 -14.98 -2.69
C ARG A 104 -3.70 -14.62 -1.28
N ILE A 105 -2.68 -15.32 -0.78
CA ILE A 105 -2.09 -15.02 0.54
C ILE A 105 -1.35 -13.68 0.47
N LEU A 106 -0.59 -13.45 -0.61
CA LEU A 106 0.09 -12.17 -0.82
C LEU A 106 -0.90 -11.00 -0.87
N THR A 107 -1.97 -11.11 -1.66
CA THR A 107 -2.98 -10.05 -1.78
C THR A 107 -3.71 -9.82 -0.46
N ASN A 108 -4.09 -10.87 0.27
CA ASN A 108 -4.74 -10.71 1.58
C ASN A 108 -3.82 -10.03 2.60
N GLN A 109 -2.55 -10.44 2.66
CA GLN A 109 -1.57 -9.84 3.56
C GLN A 109 -1.33 -8.36 3.23
N ASP A 110 -1.07 -8.04 1.96
CA ASP A 110 -0.85 -6.66 1.52
C ASP A 110 -2.06 -5.77 1.88
N PHE A 111 -3.26 -6.29 1.67
CA PHE A 111 -4.50 -5.60 2.01
C PHE A 111 -4.65 -5.36 3.52
N VAL A 112 -4.58 -6.40 4.33
CA VAL A 112 -4.75 -6.32 5.79
C VAL A 112 -3.68 -5.43 6.43
N TRP A 113 -2.41 -5.64 6.08
CA TRP A 113 -1.32 -4.84 6.62
C TRP A 113 -1.35 -3.39 6.11
N GLY A 114 -1.88 -3.13 4.91
CA GLY A 114 -2.17 -1.78 4.43
C GLY A 114 -3.13 -1.03 5.37
N PHE A 115 -4.24 -1.67 5.77
CA PHE A 115 -5.17 -1.07 6.75
C PHE A 115 -4.53 -0.90 8.13
N ALA A 116 -3.75 -1.88 8.60
CA ALA A 116 -3.04 -1.78 9.87
C ALA A 116 -2.07 -0.57 9.89
N LEU A 117 -1.37 -0.31 8.77
CA LEU A 117 -0.50 0.85 8.63
C LEU A 117 -1.28 2.17 8.67
N MET A 118 -2.46 2.25 8.04
CA MET A 118 -3.31 3.44 8.13
C MET A 118 -3.76 3.71 9.58
N ILE A 119 -4.18 2.67 10.31
CA ILE A 119 -4.57 2.78 11.72
C ILE A 119 -3.37 3.19 12.60
N SER A 120 -2.19 2.62 12.37
CA SER A 120 -0.96 3.00 13.05
C SER A 120 -0.61 4.49 12.83
N GLY A 121 -0.75 4.97 11.59
CA GLY A 121 -0.58 6.39 11.25
C GLY A 121 -1.56 7.31 12.00
N LEU A 122 -2.84 6.90 12.10
CA LEU A 122 -3.83 7.62 12.90
C LEU A 122 -3.48 7.67 14.39
N CYS A 123 -3.02 6.54 14.96
CA CYS A 123 -2.54 6.49 16.33
C CYS A 123 -1.35 7.44 16.56
N TYR A 124 -0.42 7.53 15.61
CA TYR A 124 0.70 8.46 15.67
C TYR A 124 0.23 9.92 15.65
N CYS A 125 -0.72 10.25 14.77
CA CYS A 125 -1.29 11.60 14.71
C CYS A 125 -2.04 11.97 16.01
N PHE A 126 -2.81 11.03 16.56
CA PHE A 126 -3.49 11.21 17.83
C PHE A 126 -2.50 11.50 18.98
N LEU A 127 -1.36 10.81 19.01
CA LEU A 127 -0.29 11.05 19.98
C LEU A 127 0.26 12.48 19.86
N VAL A 128 0.50 12.96 18.63
CA VAL A 128 0.97 14.34 18.38
C VAL A 128 -0.06 15.37 18.86
N VAL A 129 -1.36 15.16 18.58
CA VAL A 129 -2.44 16.04 19.08
C VAL A 129 -2.48 16.05 20.60
N ARG A 130 -2.30 14.89 21.24
CA ARG A 130 -2.34 14.76 22.70
C ARG A 130 -1.12 15.37 23.39
N TYR A 131 0.04 15.40 22.74
CA TYR A 131 1.29 15.94 23.25
C TYR A 131 1.43 17.47 23.11
N ASP A 132 0.44 18.14 22.51
CA ASP A 132 0.51 19.51 22.00
C ASP A 132 1.37 19.62 20.71
N PRO A 133 0.75 19.84 19.54
CA PRO A 133 1.44 19.87 18.25
C PRO A 133 2.48 21.00 18.12
N MET A 134 2.28 22.12 18.82
CA MET A 134 3.21 23.25 18.80
C MET A 134 4.45 22.96 19.65
N ARG A 135 4.27 22.27 20.77
CA ARG A 135 5.35 21.77 21.62
C ARG A 135 6.12 20.64 20.93
N TYR A 136 5.42 19.72 20.26
CA TYR A 136 6.03 18.64 19.46
C TYR A 136 7.00 19.22 18.41
N ARG A 137 6.54 20.17 17.58
CA ARG A 137 7.40 20.80 16.55
C ARG A 137 8.65 21.45 17.14
N LYS A 138 8.51 22.22 18.23
CA LYS A 138 9.65 22.94 18.83
C LYS A 138 10.65 21.99 19.47
N ILE A 139 10.17 21.13 20.37
CA ILE A 139 11.04 20.31 21.23
C ILE A 139 11.57 19.09 20.49
N ILE A 140 10.72 18.38 19.73
CA ILE A 140 11.10 17.10 19.10
C ILE A 140 11.80 17.34 17.76
N VAL A 141 11.35 18.33 16.98
CA VAL A 141 11.84 18.49 15.61
C VAL A 141 12.88 19.60 15.47
N ASN A 142 12.58 20.80 15.94
CA ASN A 142 13.49 21.94 15.78
C ASN A 142 14.69 21.90 16.75
N ASP A 143 14.51 21.44 17.98
CA ASP A 143 15.60 21.42 18.98
C ASP A 143 16.52 20.18 18.87
N PHE A 144 16.05 19.05 18.33
CA PHE A 144 16.91 17.89 18.06
C PHE A 144 17.64 17.96 16.71
N GLY A 145 17.19 18.81 15.78
CA GLY A 145 17.81 19.00 14.47
C GLY A 145 19.03 19.91 14.53
N ILE A 146 20.24 19.35 14.65
CA ILE A 146 21.48 20.14 14.60
C ILE A 146 21.71 20.64 13.16
N GLY A 147 21.40 21.92 12.91
CA GLY A 147 21.65 22.57 11.62
C GLY A 147 20.60 22.34 10.54
N ASP A 148 19.39 21.90 10.93
CA ASP A 148 18.32 21.55 9.99
C ASP A 148 17.32 22.70 9.74
N LEU A 149 16.58 22.64 8.62
CA LEU A 149 15.58 23.65 8.27
C LEU A 149 14.43 23.64 9.29
N THR A 150 14.22 24.74 10.02
CA THR A 150 13.12 24.80 10.99
C THR A 150 11.78 24.67 10.28
N LEU A 151 10.97 23.70 10.67
CA LEU A 151 9.65 23.53 10.08
C LEU A 151 8.77 24.74 10.37
N PRO A 152 7.85 25.14 9.48
CA PRO A 152 6.90 26.24 9.70
C PRO A 152 5.69 25.81 10.55
N VAL A 153 4.94 26.79 11.08
CA VAL A 153 3.70 26.53 11.86
C VAL A 153 2.64 25.83 11.01
N THR A 154 2.62 26.09 9.70
CA THR A 154 1.68 25.48 8.76
C THR A 154 1.81 23.96 8.68
N TRP A 155 3.01 23.40 8.85
CA TRP A 155 3.24 21.96 8.90
C TRP A 155 2.47 21.28 10.05
N VAL A 156 2.35 21.98 11.18
CA VAL A 156 1.58 21.50 12.33
C VAL A 156 0.10 21.37 11.99
N ALA A 157 -0.45 22.31 11.23
CA ALA A 157 -1.85 22.24 10.80
C ALA A 157 -2.08 21.06 9.83
N PHE A 158 -1.12 20.78 8.95
CA PHE A 158 -1.19 19.61 8.06
C PHE A 158 -1.20 18.29 8.83
N ILE A 159 -0.25 18.08 9.74
CA ILE A 159 -0.14 16.81 10.49
C ILE A 159 -1.23 16.64 11.55
N ALA A 160 -1.63 17.72 12.24
CA ALA A 160 -2.60 17.63 13.33
C ALA A 160 -4.06 17.64 12.86
N VAL A 161 -4.34 18.14 11.65
CA VAL A 161 -5.72 18.34 11.17
C VAL A 161 -5.93 17.68 9.81
N LEU A 162 -5.14 18.02 8.78
CA LEU A 162 -5.37 17.52 7.41
C LEU A 162 -5.19 15.99 7.32
N VAL A 163 -4.06 15.46 7.79
CA VAL A 163 -3.73 14.02 7.69
C VAL A 163 -4.73 13.13 8.44
N PRO A 164 -5.14 13.44 9.69
CA PRO A 164 -6.17 12.67 10.38
C PRO A 164 -7.52 12.69 9.66
N ILE A 165 -7.92 13.84 9.13
CA ILE A 165 -9.19 13.96 8.38
C ILE A 165 -9.14 13.11 7.11
N GLU A 166 -8.02 13.15 6.37
CA GLU A 166 -7.83 12.34 5.17
C GLU A 166 -7.91 10.84 5.49
N ALA A 167 -7.17 10.39 6.50
CA ALA A 167 -7.17 8.99 6.90
C ALA A 167 -8.55 8.50 7.38
N VAL A 168 -9.27 9.30 8.19
CA VAL A 168 -10.64 8.96 8.61
C VAL A 168 -11.60 8.95 7.41
N SER A 169 -11.48 9.92 6.50
CA SER A 169 -12.32 10.01 5.31
C SER A 169 -12.12 8.80 4.39
N LEU A 170 -10.87 8.38 4.17
CA LEU A 170 -10.54 7.19 3.38
C LEU A 170 -11.09 5.91 4.01
N ILE A 171 -10.94 5.74 5.34
CA ILE A 171 -11.49 4.58 6.05
C ILE A 171 -13.02 4.56 5.98
N CYS A 172 -13.68 5.70 6.20
CA CYS A 172 -15.14 5.81 6.13
C CYS A 172 -15.66 5.58 4.71
N TRP A 173 -15.01 6.14 3.70
CA TRP A 173 -15.34 5.92 2.30
C TRP A 173 -15.23 4.45 1.94
N TRP A 174 -14.08 3.84 2.26
CA TRP A 174 -13.83 2.43 1.97
C TRP A 174 -14.85 1.53 2.70
N ALA A 175 -15.16 1.82 3.97
CA ALA A 175 -16.16 1.06 4.72
C ALA A 175 -17.55 1.17 4.08
N TYR A 176 -17.93 2.37 3.62
CA TYR A 176 -19.19 2.58 2.89
C TYR A 176 -19.24 1.78 1.58
N GLU A 177 -18.15 1.80 0.81
CA GLU A 177 -18.04 1.06 -0.45
C GLU A 177 -18.11 -0.46 -0.22
N SER A 178 -17.38 -0.96 0.78
CA SER A 178 -17.34 -2.37 1.16
C SER A 178 -18.72 -2.92 1.53
N ILE A 179 -19.51 -2.16 2.30
CA ILE A 179 -20.87 -2.55 2.72
C ILE A 179 -21.86 -2.46 1.56
N THR A 180 -21.75 -1.43 0.72
CA THR A 180 -22.73 -1.17 -0.35
C THR A 180 -22.57 -2.13 -1.54
N GLN A 181 -21.33 -2.53 -1.86
CA GLN A 181 -21.06 -3.39 -3.02
C GLN A 181 -21.17 -4.90 -2.69
N ASN A 182 -21.04 -5.30 -1.42
CA ASN A 182 -21.04 -6.71 -1.03
C ASN A 182 -22.19 -7.06 -0.05
N PRO A 183 -23.33 -7.62 -0.53
CA PRO A 183 -24.44 -8.04 0.34
C PRO A 183 -24.10 -9.21 1.29
N ASN A 184 -22.96 -9.88 1.08
CA ASN A 184 -22.43 -10.98 1.91
C ASN A 184 -21.15 -10.58 2.67
N TRP A 185 -21.03 -9.32 3.12
CA TRP A 185 -19.86 -8.76 3.83
C TRP A 185 -19.36 -9.55 5.05
N TYR A 186 -20.17 -10.49 5.57
CA TYR A 186 -19.87 -11.34 6.73
C TYR A 186 -19.21 -12.68 6.38
N LYS A 187 -19.07 -13.05 5.10
CA LYS A 187 -18.44 -14.32 4.70
C LYS A 187 -16.91 -14.17 4.68
N PHE A 188 -16.21 -15.21 5.15
CA PHE A 188 -14.74 -15.30 5.13
C PHE A 188 -14.22 -15.48 3.70
N GLU A 189 -14.15 -14.38 2.96
CA GLU A 189 -13.51 -14.32 1.66
C GLU A 189 -12.29 -13.39 1.75
N ALA A 190 -11.27 -13.65 0.93
CA ALA A 190 -10.10 -12.78 0.86
C ALA A 190 -10.58 -11.35 0.52
N GLU A 191 -10.06 -10.34 1.22
CA GLU A 191 -10.46 -8.92 1.12
C GLU A 191 -11.81 -8.53 1.76
N SER A 192 -12.49 -9.45 2.45
CA SER A 192 -13.73 -9.13 3.18
C SER A 192 -13.48 -8.30 4.44
N PHE A 193 -14.45 -7.45 4.79
CA PHE A 193 -14.40 -6.56 5.96
C PHE A 193 -14.12 -7.29 7.28
N VAL A 194 -14.63 -8.51 7.45
CA VAL A 194 -14.45 -9.32 8.67
C VAL A 194 -13.01 -9.81 8.85
N VAL A 195 -12.31 -10.13 7.75
CA VAL A 195 -10.91 -10.59 7.82
C VAL A 195 -10.00 -9.47 8.35
N ILE A 196 -10.25 -8.21 7.95
CA ILE A 196 -9.48 -7.06 8.46
C ILE A 196 -9.64 -6.91 9.97
N ILE A 197 -10.86 -6.92 10.50
CA ILE A 197 -11.09 -6.74 11.95
C ILE A 197 -10.48 -7.88 12.78
N MET A 198 -10.38 -9.08 12.20
CA MET A 198 -9.85 -10.24 12.91
C MET A 198 -8.32 -10.32 12.87
N GLU A 199 -7.70 -9.92 11.76
CA GLU A 199 -6.26 -10.04 11.54
C GLU A 199 -5.44 -8.79 11.95
N VAL A 200 -6.09 -7.64 12.13
CA VAL A 200 -5.49 -6.39 12.67
C VAL A 200 -5.56 -6.36 14.19
#